data_AF-A0A222SLS2-F1
#
_entry.id   AF-A0A222SLS2-F1
#
_cell.length_a   1.000
_cell.length_b   1.000
_cell.length_c   1.000
_cell.angle_alpha   90.00
_cell.angle_beta   90.00
_cell.angle_gamma   90.00
#
_symmetry.space_group_name_H-M   'P 1'
#
loop_
_entity.id
_entity.type
_entity.pdbx_description
1 polymer ?
#
loop_
_entity_poly.entity_id
_entity_poly.type
_entity_poly.pdbx_seq_one_letter_code
_entity_poly.pdbx_strand_id
1 'polypeptide(L)'
;MVQDLLESYRRSTVGILKYCVPEFQCCRFANSRQDLSMDTTGRFYVGSVGVSLTNPGHALQTVEAALKDGVFGYLCHMDTRTAYLAVHDREYADVQNGSFMTFPDGMPLVWLARLRGHDGVGKVSGKDLMDAVFSVSVEKGYTHYFYGSTQETIANIRKNLVETYPGLVILDAVSPPFQPLEDFDIDALAAEVNRLRPVFFWCGLGAPKQEKLMALLQPKLDATFCSGVGLAFEYFAGTVRRAPEWMQRSGLEWVYRLAQQPRNIGRVARPFAWVMKELVLASMGKKSNCFNCILFELYSFMVVVRGKAGEPPPFLLLAFMFKSCYP
;
A
#
# COMPACT_ATOMS: atom_id res chain seq x y z
N MET A 1 -3.90 13.70 -26.40
CA MET A 1 -2.51 13.93 -25.93
C MET A 1 -1.97 12.79 -25.05
N VAL A 2 -2.50 12.51 -23.85
CA VAL A 2 -2.04 11.38 -23.01
C VAL A 2 -2.43 10.02 -23.61
N GLN A 3 -3.63 9.89 -24.19
CA GLN A 3 -4.04 8.67 -24.91
C GLN A 3 -3.20 8.43 -26.18
N ASP A 4 -2.96 9.46 -26.99
CA ASP A 4 -2.12 9.36 -28.20
C ASP A 4 -0.66 8.99 -27.88
N LEU A 5 -0.13 9.47 -26.75
CA LEU A 5 1.19 9.09 -26.23
C LEU A 5 1.25 7.63 -25.77
N LEU A 6 0.17 7.11 -25.15
CA LEU A 6 0.05 5.70 -24.75
C LEU A 6 -0.15 4.75 -25.96
N GLU A 7 -0.89 5.19 -26.98
CA GLU A 7 -1.14 4.45 -28.23
C GLU A 7 0.13 4.32 -29.09
N SER A 8 0.92 5.40 -29.16
CA SER A 8 2.22 5.42 -29.83
C SER A 8 3.22 4.46 -29.15
N TYR A 9 3.22 4.42 -27.81
CA TYR A 9 4.05 3.51 -27.02
C TYR A 9 3.66 2.04 -27.19
N ARG A 10 2.35 1.74 -27.28
CA ARG A 10 1.82 0.37 -27.52
C ARG A 10 2.31 -0.20 -28.86
N ARG A 11 2.41 0.62 -29.91
CA ARG A 11 2.96 0.19 -31.22
C ARG A 11 4.45 -0.14 -31.16
N SER A 12 5.23 0.56 -30.33
CA SER A 12 6.67 0.31 -30.16
C SER A 12 6.96 -0.91 -29.26
N THR A 13 6.09 -1.23 -28.30
CA THR A 13 6.31 -2.34 -27.34
C THR A 13 5.88 -3.71 -27.86
N VAL A 14 4.93 -3.79 -28.79
CA VAL A 14 4.52 -5.05 -29.44
C VAL A 14 5.68 -5.71 -30.20
N GLY A 15 6.68 -4.94 -30.65
CA GLY A 15 7.90 -5.48 -31.27
C GLY A 15 8.88 -6.12 -30.28
N ILE A 16 8.83 -5.75 -28.99
CA ILE A 16 9.78 -6.18 -27.95
C ILE A 16 9.20 -7.31 -27.08
N LEU A 17 7.88 -7.35 -26.92
CA LEU A 17 7.16 -8.36 -26.11
C LEU A 17 7.15 -9.78 -26.70
N LYS A 18 7.71 -10.00 -27.90
CA LYS A 18 7.81 -11.35 -28.50
C LYS A 18 8.94 -12.22 -27.95
N TYR A 19 9.82 -11.69 -27.09
CA TYR A 19 11.07 -12.37 -26.71
C TYR A 19 11.32 -12.61 -25.21
N CYS A 20 10.40 -12.30 -24.29
CA CYS A 20 10.67 -12.49 -22.86
C CYS A 20 9.48 -13.10 -22.09
N VAL A 21 9.33 -14.43 -22.20
CA VAL A 21 8.83 -15.35 -21.17
C VAL A 21 9.57 -16.68 -21.48
N PRO A 22 10.39 -17.28 -20.58
CA PRO A 22 9.96 -17.75 -19.25
C PRO A 22 11.02 -17.72 -18.10
N GLU A 23 10.56 -18.13 -16.91
CA GLU A 23 11.30 -18.61 -15.71
C GLU A 23 12.02 -17.59 -14.79
N PHE A 24 11.33 -17.20 -13.71
CA PHE A 24 11.91 -16.52 -12.55
C PHE A 24 12.58 -17.53 -11.59
N GLN A 25 13.90 -17.69 -11.72
CA GLN A 25 14.79 -18.24 -10.68
C GLN A 25 16.06 -17.40 -10.59
N CYS A 26 16.15 -16.49 -9.62
CA CYS A 26 17.40 -15.86 -9.16
C CYS A 26 17.07 -15.04 -7.89
N CYS A 27 17.62 -15.24 -6.70
CA CYS A 27 18.92 -15.79 -6.30
C CYS A 27 18.80 -16.51 -4.95
N ARG A 28 19.39 -17.70 -4.81
CA ARG A 28 19.87 -18.22 -3.52
C ARG A 28 21.25 -17.62 -3.30
N PHE A 29 21.47 -16.86 -2.24
CA PHE A 29 22.82 -16.60 -1.72
C PHE A 29 22.90 -16.97 -0.25
N ALA A 30 23.99 -17.67 0.05
CA ALA A 30 24.27 -18.33 1.31
C ALA A 30 24.60 -17.36 2.44
N ASN A 31 24.22 -17.79 3.64
CA ASN A 31 24.53 -17.20 4.94
C ASN A 31 25.97 -16.65 5.04
N SER A 32 26.08 -15.38 5.44
CA SER A 32 27.21 -14.91 6.23
C SER A 32 26.68 -14.03 7.37
N ARG A 33 26.78 -14.57 8.60
CA ARG A 33 26.40 -13.93 9.86
C ARG A 33 27.13 -12.60 10.03
N GLN A 34 26.39 -11.55 10.36
CA GLN A 34 26.82 -10.48 11.26
C GLN A 34 25.60 -9.72 11.77
N ASP A 35 25.48 -9.70 13.11
CA ASP A 35 24.53 -8.99 13.98
C ASP A 35 23.49 -8.06 13.35
N LEU A 36 22.25 -8.53 13.30
CA LEU A 36 21.06 -7.69 13.46
C LEU A 36 20.18 -8.43 14.48
N SER A 37 20.05 -7.86 15.67
CA SER A 37 19.11 -8.34 16.68
C SER A 37 17.75 -8.53 16.04
N MET A 38 17.33 -9.79 15.85
CA MET A 38 15.96 -10.13 15.50
C MET A 38 15.10 -9.65 16.66
N ASP A 39 14.41 -8.52 16.45
CA ASP A 39 13.32 -8.16 17.34
C ASP A 39 12.25 -9.26 17.21
N THR A 40 11.80 -9.80 18.34
CA THR A 40 10.92 -10.96 18.46
C THR A 40 9.50 -10.73 17.90
N THR A 41 9.26 -9.57 17.28
CA THR A 41 7.95 -9.06 16.86
C THR A 41 7.63 -9.32 15.38
N GLY A 42 8.55 -9.90 14.60
CA GLY A 42 8.34 -10.12 13.15
C GLY A 42 8.21 -8.82 12.35
N ARG A 43 8.84 -7.73 12.82
CA ARG A 43 8.84 -6.40 12.20
C ARG A 43 10.26 -5.92 11.89
N PHE A 44 10.40 -5.05 10.89
CA PHE A 44 11.59 -4.23 10.65
C PHE A 44 11.26 -2.75 10.87
N TYR A 45 12.23 -1.97 11.35
CA TYR A 45 11.95 -0.60 11.80
C TYR A 45 12.30 0.46 10.77
N VAL A 46 11.34 1.32 10.41
CA VAL A 46 11.58 2.53 9.63
C VAL A 46 11.47 3.72 10.59
N GLY A 47 12.62 4.26 11.00
CA GLY A 47 12.67 5.18 12.14
C GLY A 47 12.18 4.49 13.42
N SER A 48 11.21 5.09 14.10
CA SER A 48 10.58 4.56 15.32
C SER A 48 9.44 3.57 15.06
N VAL A 49 9.14 3.25 13.79
CA VAL A 49 7.92 2.53 13.43
C VAL A 49 8.22 1.13 12.91
N GLY A 50 7.63 0.12 13.52
CA GLY A 50 7.76 -1.28 13.13
C GLY A 50 6.82 -1.64 11.97
N VAL A 51 7.39 -2.02 10.83
CA VAL A 51 6.68 -2.51 9.64
C VAL A 51 6.79 -4.04 9.61
N SER A 52 5.68 -4.75 9.38
CA SER A 52 5.63 -6.20 9.39
C SER A 52 6.50 -6.82 8.29
N LEU A 53 7.27 -7.84 8.63
CA LEU A 53 8.02 -8.67 7.70
C LEU A 53 7.06 -9.61 6.97
N THR A 54 6.39 -9.10 5.95
CA THR A 54 5.29 -9.81 5.30
C THR A 54 5.25 -9.60 3.78
N ASN A 55 4.41 -10.40 3.14
CA ASN A 55 4.06 -10.34 1.73
C ASN A 55 2.56 -10.70 1.60
N PRO A 56 1.94 -10.57 0.41
CA PRO A 56 0.48 -10.74 0.29
C PRO A 56 -0.04 -12.09 0.82
N GLY A 57 0.67 -13.19 0.52
CA GLY A 57 0.27 -14.52 0.99
C GLY A 57 0.41 -14.68 2.50
N HIS A 58 1.55 -14.28 3.06
CA HIS A 58 1.78 -14.31 4.50
C HIS A 58 0.81 -13.40 5.28
N ALA A 59 0.48 -12.22 4.72
CA ALA A 59 -0.48 -11.30 5.31
C ALA A 59 -1.87 -11.93 5.42
N LEU A 60 -2.40 -12.50 4.33
CA LEU A 60 -3.71 -13.15 4.36
C LEU A 60 -3.73 -14.32 5.34
N GLN A 61 -2.72 -15.19 5.30
CA GLN A 61 -2.61 -16.34 6.21
C GLN A 61 -2.57 -15.91 7.68
N THR A 62 -1.85 -14.83 8.00
CA THR A 62 -1.76 -14.31 9.36
C THR A 62 -3.11 -13.80 9.85
N VAL A 63 -3.85 -13.09 9.00
CA VAL A 63 -5.18 -12.58 9.31
C VAL A 63 -6.18 -13.73 9.47
N GLU A 64 -6.18 -14.72 8.58
CA GLU A 64 -7.05 -15.90 8.69
C GLU A 64 -6.76 -16.73 9.95
N ALA A 65 -5.48 -16.89 10.32
CA ALA A 65 -5.09 -17.56 11.55
C ALA A 65 -5.61 -16.81 12.78
N ALA A 66 -5.42 -15.50 12.83
CA ALA A 66 -5.90 -14.67 13.94
C ALA A 66 -7.44 -14.70 14.06
N LEU A 67 -8.16 -14.65 12.93
CA LEU A 67 -9.61 -14.83 12.89
C LEU A 67 -10.05 -16.15 13.50
N LYS A 68 -9.36 -17.25 13.18
CA LYS A 68 -9.64 -18.57 13.74
C LYS A 68 -9.40 -18.63 15.24
N ASP A 69 -8.38 -17.93 15.72
CA ASP A 69 -8.01 -17.88 17.14
C ASP A 69 -8.82 -16.84 17.93
N GLY A 70 -9.74 -16.12 17.28
CA GLY A 70 -10.53 -15.06 17.91
C GLY A 70 -9.72 -13.83 18.30
N VAL A 71 -8.57 -13.62 17.65
CA VAL A 71 -7.71 -12.46 17.83
C VAL A 71 -8.05 -11.43 16.76
N PHE A 72 -8.36 -10.21 17.20
CA PHE A 72 -8.72 -9.10 16.33
C PHE A 72 -7.82 -7.90 16.59
N GLY A 73 -7.67 -7.07 15.57
CA GLY A 73 -6.91 -5.83 15.67
C GLY A 73 -7.09 -4.97 14.44
N TYR A 74 -6.37 -3.86 14.38
CA TYR A 74 -6.41 -2.99 13.21
C TYR A 74 -5.17 -3.16 12.34
N LEU A 75 -5.39 -3.03 11.04
CA LEU A 75 -4.40 -3.21 9.99
C LEU A 75 -4.07 -1.86 9.35
N CYS A 76 -2.79 -1.55 9.29
CA CYS A 76 -2.29 -0.31 8.71
C CYS A 76 -1.55 -0.59 7.40
N HIS A 77 -1.76 0.24 6.39
CA HIS A 77 -0.98 0.21 5.14
C HIS A 77 -0.02 1.39 5.13
N MET A 78 1.27 1.10 5.25
CA MET A 78 2.30 2.11 5.33
C MET A 78 2.92 2.35 3.97
N ASP A 79 2.67 3.51 3.40
CA ASP A 79 3.39 4.06 2.27
C ASP A 79 4.51 5.02 2.71
N THR A 80 5.22 5.59 1.74
CA THR A 80 6.30 6.55 2.00
C THR A 80 5.81 7.80 2.74
N ARG A 81 4.58 8.25 2.48
CA ARG A 81 3.98 9.41 3.12
C ARG A 81 3.68 9.13 4.59
N THR A 82 3.02 8.02 4.87
CA THR A 82 2.65 7.61 6.23
C THR A 82 3.86 7.25 7.06
N ALA A 83 4.87 6.59 6.48
CA ALA A 83 6.18 6.40 7.14
C ALA A 83 6.82 7.73 7.52
N TYR A 84 6.85 8.71 6.60
CA TYR A 84 7.37 10.04 6.89
C TYR A 84 6.58 10.73 8.01
N LEU A 85 5.25 10.70 7.96
CA LEU A 85 4.40 11.30 8.99
C LEU A 85 4.67 10.66 10.35
N ALA A 86 4.73 9.34 10.43
CA ALA A 86 4.88 8.62 11.69
C ALA A 86 6.27 8.86 12.32
N VAL A 87 7.33 8.95 11.51
CA VAL A 87 8.67 9.28 12.04
C VAL A 87 8.75 10.70 12.60
N HIS A 88 7.87 11.62 12.18
CA HIS A 88 7.85 13.01 12.62
C HIS A 88 6.71 13.34 13.60
N ASP A 89 5.86 12.37 13.93
CA ASP A 89 4.72 12.51 14.85
C ASP A 89 4.68 11.28 15.75
N ARG A 90 5.05 11.49 17.03
CA ARG A 90 5.12 10.41 18.02
C ARG A 90 3.77 9.74 18.25
N GLU A 91 2.69 10.53 18.30
CA GLU A 91 1.34 9.98 18.50
C GLU A 91 0.95 9.08 17.31
N TYR A 92 1.29 9.50 16.09
CA TYR A 92 1.04 8.68 14.91
C TYR A 92 1.95 7.46 14.81
N ALA A 93 3.19 7.54 15.29
CA ALA A 93 4.07 6.37 15.45
C ALA A 93 3.48 5.35 16.41
N ASP A 94 2.96 5.79 17.56
CA ASP A 94 2.34 4.92 18.57
C ASP A 94 1.11 4.20 17.99
N VAL A 95 0.29 4.92 17.20
CA VAL A 95 -0.82 4.32 16.44
C VAL A 95 -0.33 3.27 15.45
N GLN A 96 0.73 3.52 14.69
CA GLN A 96 1.26 2.54 13.73
C GLN A 96 1.88 1.31 14.43
N ASN A 97 2.52 1.52 15.59
CA ASN A 97 3.15 0.44 16.37
C ASN A 97 2.13 -0.38 17.16
N GLY A 98 0.97 0.18 17.50
CA GLY A 98 -0.13 -0.53 18.15
C GLY A 98 -0.99 -1.37 17.21
N SER A 99 -0.74 -1.32 15.89
CA SER A 99 -1.48 -2.10 14.91
C SER A 99 -1.21 -3.60 15.06
N PHE A 100 -2.15 -4.44 14.66
CA PHE A 100 -1.92 -5.88 14.56
C PHE A 100 -0.85 -6.17 13.49
N MET A 101 -1.00 -5.57 12.31
CA MET A 101 0.01 -5.58 11.25
C MET A 101 0.13 -4.21 10.60
N THR A 102 1.37 -3.83 10.31
CA THR A 102 1.70 -2.65 9.50
C THR A 102 2.30 -3.13 8.20
N PHE A 103 1.52 -3.08 7.13
CA PHE A 103 1.88 -3.57 5.81
C PHE A 103 2.81 -2.61 5.07
N PRO A 104 3.86 -3.11 4.40
CA PRO A 104 4.66 -2.30 3.48
C PRO A 104 3.85 -2.00 2.19
N ASP A 105 3.17 -0.86 2.16
CA ASP A 105 2.41 -0.36 1.01
C ASP A 105 3.28 0.58 0.14
N GLY A 106 4.24 -0.01 -0.55
CA GLY A 106 5.07 0.69 -1.52
C GLY A 106 6.44 0.06 -1.69
N MET A 107 6.97 0.12 -2.91
CA MET A 107 8.27 -0.47 -3.22
C MET A 107 9.45 0.14 -2.43
N PRO A 108 9.48 1.43 -2.08
CA PRO A 108 10.57 1.97 -1.25
C PRO A 108 10.75 1.25 0.10
N LEU A 109 9.66 0.89 0.78
CA LEU A 109 9.75 0.15 2.05
C LEU A 109 10.16 -1.31 1.82
N VAL A 110 9.70 -1.92 0.73
CA VAL A 110 10.13 -3.27 0.32
C VAL A 110 11.63 -3.28 0.05
N TRP A 111 12.16 -2.32 -0.70
CA TRP A 111 13.59 -2.22 -0.95
C TRP A 111 14.39 -1.97 0.32
N LEU A 112 13.89 -1.13 1.22
CA LEU A 112 14.54 -0.90 2.51
C LEU A 112 14.62 -2.18 3.34
N ALA A 113 13.55 -2.99 3.37
CA ALA A 113 13.53 -4.28 4.03
C ALA A 113 14.54 -5.26 3.41
N ARG A 114 14.55 -5.39 2.08
CA ARG A 114 15.47 -6.27 1.34
C ARG A 114 16.92 -5.85 1.50
N LEU A 115 17.21 -4.55 1.45
CA LEU A 115 18.53 -4.01 1.76
C LEU A 115 18.99 -4.34 3.17
N ARG A 116 18.07 -4.60 4.10
CA ARG A 116 18.37 -5.04 5.47
C ARG A 116 18.39 -6.57 5.64
N GLY A 117 18.31 -7.31 4.54
CA GLY A 117 18.41 -8.78 4.53
C GLY A 117 17.05 -9.50 4.62
N HIS A 118 15.94 -8.78 4.47
CA HIS A 118 14.60 -9.35 4.52
C HIS A 118 14.02 -9.61 3.11
N ASP A 119 14.59 -10.57 2.39
CA ASP A 119 14.25 -10.85 0.98
C ASP A 119 12.80 -11.30 0.76
N GLY A 120 12.19 -11.92 1.78
CA GLY A 120 10.80 -12.40 1.74
C GLY A 120 9.72 -11.31 1.83
N VAL A 121 10.12 -10.05 2.06
CA VAL A 121 9.18 -8.92 2.14
C VAL A 121 8.70 -8.54 0.74
N GLY A 122 7.39 -8.35 0.62
CA GLY A 122 6.69 -7.95 -0.60
C GLY A 122 5.71 -6.82 -0.35
N LYS A 123 5.35 -6.09 -1.41
CA LYS A 123 4.36 -4.99 -1.32
C LYS A 123 2.99 -5.56 -0.95
N VAL A 124 2.35 -5.00 0.07
CA VAL A 124 0.97 -5.34 0.47
C VAL A 124 0.16 -4.05 0.52
N SER A 125 -0.47 -3.71 -0.61
CA SER A 125 -1.33 -2.52 -0.68
C SER A 125 -2.74 -2.77 -0.16
N GLY A 126 -3.43 -1.71 0.23
CA GLY A 126 -4.83 -1.79 0.67
C GLY A 126 -5.73 -2.50 -0.34
N LYS A 127 -5.55 -2.18 -1.64
CA LYS A 127 -6.31 -2.84 -2.71
C LYS A 127 -5.99 -4.33 -2.82
N ASP A 128 -4.71 -4.70 -2.78
CA ASP A 128 -4.30 -6.10 -2.93
C ASP A 128 -4.80 -6.96 -1.77
N LEU A 129 -4.74 -6.43 -0.55
CA LEU A 129 -5.30 -7.12 0.63
C LEU A 129 -6.81 -7.26 0.52
N MET A 130 -7.53 -6.20 0.13
CA MET A 130 -8.98 -6.27 -0.07
C MET A 130 -9.37 -7.29 -1.13
N ASP A 131 -8.72 -7.30 -2.30
CA ASP A 131 -8.97 -8.31 -3.35
C ASP A 131 -8.77 -9.73 -2.82
N ALA A 132 -7.68 -9.97 -2.09
CA ALA A 132 -7.35 -11.28 -1.53
C ALA A 132 -8.38 -11.72 -0.48
N VAL A 133 -8.77 -10.80 0.41
CA VAL A 133 -9.81 -11.05 1.42
C VAL A 133 -11.16 -11.32 0.77
N PHE A 134 -11.61 -10.49 -0.18
CA PHE A 134 -12.91 -10.68 -0.85
C PHE A 134 -13.00 -12.01 -1.59
N SER A 135 -11.90 -12.43 -2.21
CA SER A 135 -11.83 -13.72 -2.91
C SER A 135 -12.10 -14.89 -1.95
N VAL A 136 -11.51 -14.89 -0.76
CA VAL A 136 -11.75 -15.94 0.25
C VAL A 136 -13.07 -15.74 1.01
N SER A 137 -13.55 -14.50 1.14
CA SER A 137 -14.79 -14.17 1.83
C SER A 137 -16.01 -14.88 1.26
N VAL A 138 -16.06 -15.05 -0.07
CA VAL A 138 -17.18 -15.73 -0.75
C VAL A 138 -17.31 -17.19 -0.28
N GLU A 139 -16.18 -17.89 -0.12
CA GLU A 139 -16.16 -19.28 0.34
C GLU A 139 -16.31 -19.39 1.86
N LYS A 140 -15.71 -18.46 2.60
CA LYS A 140 -15.66 -18.48 4.07
C LYS A 140 -16.87 -17.82 4.74
N GLY A 141 -17.69 -17.08 3.99
CA GLY A 141 -18.81 -16.31 4.51
C GLY A 141 -18.37 -15.08 5.32
N TYR A 142 -17.19 -14.52 5.06
CA TYR A 142 -16.76 -13.30 5.75
C TYR A 142 -17.62 -12.11 5.35
N THR A 143 -17.92 -11.28 6.34
CA THR A 143 -18.83 -10.13 6.20
C THR A 143 -18.06 -8.82 6.25
N HIS A 144 -18.55 -7.82 5.52
CA HIS A 144 -17.84 -6.56 5.31
C HIS A 144 -18.68 -5.34 5.68
N TYR A 145 -18.04 -4.36 6.31
CA TYR A 145 -18.56 -3.02 6.54
C TYR A 145 -17.61 -2.00 5.91
N PHE A 146 -18.12 -1.07 5.10
CA PHE A 146 -17.32 -0.01 4.48
C PHE A 146 -17.63 1.34 5.11
N TYR A 147 -16.60 2.08 5.55
CA TYR A 147 -16.75 3.37 6.21
C TYR A 147 -15.78 4.40 5.64
N GLY A 148 -16.27 5.46 5.02
CA GLY A 148 -15.43 6.55 4.50
C GLY A 148 -15.74 6.93 3.05
N SER A 149 -14.79 7.61 2.41
CA SER A 149 -14.92 8.22 1.07
C SER A 149 -16.19 9.07 0.90
N THR A 150 -16.64 9.28 -0.34
CA THR A 150 -17.87 10.04 -0.68
C THR A 150 -19.07 9.11 -0.80
N GLN A 151 -20.28 9.68 -0.67
CA GLN A 151 -21.53 8.94 -0.88
C GLN A 151 -21.58 8.23 -2.24
N GLU A 152 -21.10 8.90 -3.29
CA GLU A 152 -20.99 8.32 -4.64
C GLU A 152 -20.04 7.12 -4.68
N THR A 153 -18.85 7.25 -4.07
CA THR A 153 -17.85 6.18 -4.05
C THR A 153 -18.36 4.96 -3.30
N ILE A 154 -18.97 5.17 -2.12
CA ILE A 154 -19.55 4.09 -1.32
C ILE A 154 -20.68 3.36 -2.04
N ALA A 155 -21.58 4.10 -2.72
CA ALA A 155 -22.63 3.50 -3.52
C ALA A 155 -22.07 2.65 -4.68
N ASN A 156 -21.03 3.15 -5.36
CA ASN A 156 -20.37 2.44 -6.45
C ASN A 156 -19.62 1.19 -5.96
N ILE A 157 -18.96 1.24 -4.80
CA ILE A 157 -18.31 0.07 -4.20
C ILE A 157 -19.33 -1.04 -3.97
N ARG A 158 -20.46 -0.72 -3.34
CA ARG A 158 -21.50 -1.71 -3.05
C ARG A 158 -21.99 -2.39 -4.33
N LYS A 159 -22.21 -1.61 -5.38
CA LYS A 159 -22.63 -2.14 -6.69
C LYS A 159 -21.54 -3.02 -7.33
N ASN A 160 -20.34 -2.47 -7.49
CA ASN A 160 -19.28 -3.10 -8.27
C ASN A 160 -18.74 -4.36 -7.58
N LEU A 161 -18.67 -4.38 -6.25
CA LEU A 161 -18.18 -5.55 -5.52
C LEU A 161 -19.13 -6.75 -5.62
N VAL A 162 -20.45 -6.52 -5.59
CA VAL A 162 -21.43 -7.61 -5.76
C VAL A 162 -21.37 -8.19 -7.18
N GLU A 163 -21.10 -7.36 -8.18
CA GLU A 163 -20.88 -7.82 -9.57
C GLU A 163 -19.55 -8.57 -9.72
N THR A 164 -18.47 -8.09 -9.09
CA THR A 164 -17.12 -8.66 -9.23
C THR A 164 -16.93 -9.93 -8.39
N TYR A 165 -17.55 -9.99 -7.21
CA TYR A 165 -17.46 -11.09 -6.25
C TYR A 165 -18.88 -11.58 -5.91
N PRO A 166 -19.53 -12.37 -6.79
CA PRO A 166 -20.86 -12.90 -6.51
C PRO A 166 -20.87 -13.72 -5.21
N GLY A 167 -21.73 -13.33 -4.25
CA GLY A 167 -21.81 -13.96 -2.93
C GLY A 167 -21.08 -13.19 -1.81
N LEU A 168 -20.40 -12.09 -2.12
CA LEU A 168 -19.80 -11.23 -1.10
C LEU A 168 -20.88 -10.60 -0.21
N VAL A 169 -20.73 -10.74 1.12
CA VAL A 169 -21.70 -10.22 2.08
C VAL A 169 -21.26 -8.86 2.61
N ILE A 170 -21.95 -7.82 2.16
CA ILE A 170 -21.76 -6.44 2.63
C ILE A 170 -22.89 -6.11 3.61
N LEU A 171 -22.57 -5.97 4.89
CA LEU A 171 -23.54 -5.66 5.94
C LEU A 171 -23.96 -4.20 5.90
N ASP A 172 -22.99 -3.30 5.73
CA ASP A 172 -23.26 -1.89 5.53
C ASP A 172 -22.14 -1.18 4.76
N ALA A 173 -22.46 -0.01 4.24
CA ALA A 173 -21.53 0.87 3.54
C ALA A 173 -21.94 2.33 3.76
N VAL A 174 -21.14 3.08 4.52
CA VAL A 174 -21.46 4.42 5.03
C VAL A 174 -20.40 5.44 4.63
N SER A 175 -20.86 6.57 4.09
CA SER A 175 -20.03 7.78 3.90
C SER A 175 -20.30 8.74 5.05
N PRO A 176 -19.42 8.84 6.06
CA PRO A 176 -19.60 9.79 7.14
C PRO A 176 -19.36 11.24 6.67
N PRO A 177 -19.79 12.25 7.45
CA PRO A 177 -19.45 13.64 7.20
C PRO A 177 -17.93 13.86 7.10
N PHE A 178 -17.53 14.81 6.25
CA PHE A 178 -16.14 15.26 6.21
C PHE A 178 -15.86 16.16 7.40
N GLN A 179 -15.38 15.54 8.48
CA GLN A 179 -15.10 16.22 9.75
C GLN A 179 -13.72 15.87 10.32
N PRO A 180 -13.20 16.70 11.24
CA PRO A 180 -12.07 16.37 12.13
C PRO A 180 -12.29 15.05 12.88
N LEU A 181 -11.21 14.44 13.38
CA LEU A 181 -11.28 13.14 14.05
C LEU A 181 -12.08 13.24 15.36
N GLU A 182 -11.95 14.37 16.04
CA GLU A 182 -12.48 14.66 17.36
C GLU A 182 -14.02 14.74 17.36
N ASP A 183 -14.61 15.01 16.20
CA ASP A 183 -16.06 15.12 16.01
C ASP A 183 -16.71 13.76 15.69
N PHE A 184 -15.94 12.68 15.56
CA PHE A 184 -16.50 11.34 15.39
C PHE A 184 -16.96 10.78 16.74
N ASP A 185 -18.22 10.36 16.80
CA ASP A 185 -18.74 9.58 17.92
C ASP A 185 -18.26 8.12 17.81
N ILE A 186 -17.11 7.84 18.43
CA ILE A 186 -16.47 6.52 18.40
C ILE A 186 -17.34 5.48 19.14
N ASP A 187 -18.08 5.87 20.17
CA ASP A 187 -18.92 4.94 20.94
C ASP A 187 -20.17 4.53 20.15
N ALA A 188 -20.82 5.48 19.48
CA ALA A 188 -21.92 5.18 18.57
C ALA A 188 -21.47 4.29 17.41
N LEU A 189 -20.31 4.60 16.80
CA LEU A 189 -19.75 3.78 15.72
C LEU A 189 -19.41 2.36 16.22
N ALA A 190 -18.81 2.22 17.41
CA ALA A 190 -18.52 0.92 18.00
C ALA A 190 -19.80 0.12 18.27
N ALA A 191 -20.84 0.76 18.81
CA ALA A 191 -22.12 0.11 19.06
C ALA A 191 -22.77 -0.40 17.76
N GLU A 192 -22.70 0.38 16.68
CA GLU A 192 -23.20 -0.02 15.37
C GLU A 192 -22.41 -1.20 14.80
N VAL A 193 -21.08 -1.14 14.83
CA VAL A 193 -20.20 -2.21 14.33
C VAL A 193 -20.40 -3.49 15.13
N ASN A 194 -20.47 -3.43 16.46
CA ASN A 194 -20.73 -4.60 17.32
C ASN A 194 -22.14 -5.15 17.14
N ARG A 195 -23.13 -4.33 16.77
CA ARG A 195 -24.48 -4.80 16.43
C ARG A 195 -24.49 -5.59 15.13
N LEU A 196 -23.76 -5.13 14.11
CA LEU A 196 -23.71 -5.78 12.81
C LEU A 196 -22.73 -6.96 12.78
N ARG A 197 -21.66 -6.90 13.59
CA ARG A 197 -20.58 -7.89 13.68
C ARG A 197 -19.94 -8.22 12.32
N PRO A 198 -19.47 -7.22 11.55
CA PRO A 198 -18.69 -7.50 10.36
C PRO A 198 -17.38 -8.18 10.73
N VAL A 199 -16.92 -9.15 9.93
CA VAL A 199 -15.57 -9.71 10.09
C VAL A 199 -14.52 -8.64 9.78
N PHE A 200 -14.76 -7.84 8.73
CA PHE A 200 -13.89 -6.75 8.32
C PHE A 200 -14.61 -5.41 8.25
N PHE A 201 -14.06 -4.42 8.97
CA PHE A 201 -14.39 -3.00 8.86
C PHE A 201 -13.31 -2.29 8.04
N TRP A 202 -13.68 -1.81 6.85
CA TRP A 202 -12.79 -1.10 5.95
C TRP A 202 -12.94 0.41 6.13
N CYS A 203 -11.84 1.09 6.44
CA CYS A 203 -11.81 2.53 6.67
C CYS A 203 -11.13 3.28 5.50
N GLY A 204 -11.89 4.14 4.83
CA GLY A 204 -11.46 4.94 3.67
C GLY A 204 -11.47 6.45 3.97
N LEU A 205 -10.96 6.87 5.14
CA LEU A 205 -10.92 8.29 5.55
C LEU A 205 -9.63 9.02 5.16
N GLY A 206 -8.62 8.27 4.68
CA GLY A 206 -7.30 8.78 4.35
C GLY A 206 -6.40 8.90 5.58
N ALA A 207 -5.11 8.67 5.36
CA ALA A 207 -4.10 8.76 6.42
C ALA A 207 -3.71 10.22 6.74
N PRO A 208 -3.49 10.57 8.02
CA PRO A 208 -3.41 9.68 9.19
C PRO A 208 -4.76 9.43 9.91
N LYS A 209 -5.85 10.07 9.46
CA LYS A 209 -7.13 10.06 10.16
C LYS A 209 -7.72 8.67 10.30
N GLN A 210 -7.62 7.85 9.26
CA GLN A 210 -8.16 6.49 9.26
C GLN A 210 -7.48 5.60 10.31
N GLU A 211 -6.15 5.64 10.44
CA GLU A 211 -5.44 4.82 11.43
C GLU A 211 -5.72 5.29 12.85
N LYS A 212 -5.76 6.61 13.08
CA LYS A 212 -6.13 7.16 14.39
C LYS A 212 -7.56 6.77 14.80
N LEU A 213 -8.52 6.86 13.86
CA LEU A 213 -9.90 6.41 14.12
C LEU A 213 -9.95 4.92 14.46
N MET A 214 -9.24 4.07 13.70
CA MET A 214 -9.20 2.64 13.97
C MET A 214 -8.53 2.31 15.31
N ALA A 215 -7.48 3.04 15.70
CA ALA A 215 -6.82 2.84 17.00
C ALA A 215 -7.74 3.20 18.18
N LEU A 216 -8.62 4.19 18.02
CA LEU A 216 -9.65 4.55 19.00
C LEU A 216 -10.83 3.56 19.00
N LEU A 217 -11.20 3.05 17.82
CA LEU A 217 -12.35 2.17 17.63
C LEU A 217 -12.06 0.72 18.03
N GLN A 218 -10.91 0.17 17.63
CA GLN A 218 -10.59 -1.26 17.77
C GLN A 218 -10.72 -1.80 19.21
N PRO A 219 -10.29 -1.10 20.28
CA PRO A 219 -10.44 -1.58 21.65
C PRO A 219 -11.89 -1.71 22.11
N LYS A 220 -12.85 -1.13 21.38
CA LYS A 220 -14.29 -1.18 21.67
C LYS A 220 -15.02 -2.23 20.84
N LEU A 221 -14.32 -2.94 19.96
CA LEU A 221 -14.92 -3.94 19.06
C LEU A 221 -14.73 -5.36 19.59
N ASP A 222 -15.77 -6.18 19.45
CA ASP A 222 -15.77 -7.55 19.98
C ASP A 222 -15.07 -8.56 19.06
N ALA A 223 -15.34 -8.50 17.75
CA ALA A 223 -14.98 -9.56 16.80
C ALA A 223 -14.78 -9.07 15.36
N THR A 224 -14.12 -7.92 15.21
CA THR A 224 -13.97 -7.24 13.91
C THR A 224 -12.52 -6.80 13.70
N PHE A 225 -11.96 -7.10 12.53
CA PHE A 225 -10.72 -6.47 12.07
C PHE A 225 -11.02 -5.11 11.43
N CYS A 226 -10.36 -4.05 11.88
CA CYS A 226 -10.35 -2.78 11.16
C CYS A 226 -9.19 -2.73 10.16
N SER A 227 -9.37 -2.16 8.97
CA SER A 227 -8.28 -1.97 8.03
C SER A 227 -8.38 -0.65 7.26
N GLY A 228 -7.31 0.14 7.31
CA GLY A 228 -7.23 1.47 6.71
C GLY A 228 -6.75 1.38 5.27
N VAL A 229 -7.65 1.51 4.31
CA VAL A 229 -7.36 1.15 2.91
C VAL A 229 -7.25 2.36 1.97
N GLY A 230 -7.56 3.57 2.46
CA GLY A 230 -7.36 4.82 1.74
C GLY A 230 -7.93 4.76 0.31
N LEU A 231 -7.04 5.00 -0.68
CA LEU A 231 -7.39 5.06 -2.11
C LEU A 231 -7.93 3.75 -2.72
N ALA A 232 -7.95 2.65 -1.96
CA ALA A 232 -8.51 1.40 -2.45
C ALA A 232 -10.00 1.52 -2.79
N PHE A 233 -10.74 2.34 -2.05
CA PHE A 233 -12.18 2.56 -2.26
C PHE A 233 -12.45 3.11 -3.65
N GLU A 234 -11.66 4.08 -4.10
CA GLU A 234 -11.77 4.71 -5.42
C GLU A 234 -11.45 3.73 -6.55
N TYR A 235 -10.55 2.76 -6.32
CA TYR A 235 -10.30 1.68 -7.29
C TYR A 235 -11.49 0.74 -7.44
N PHE A 236 -12.13 0.33 -6.34
CA PHE A 236 -13.31 -0.53 -6.38
C PHE A 236 -14.56 0.19 -6.86
N ALA A 237 -14.69 1.48 -6.57
CA ALA A 237 -15.74 2.32 -7.12
C ALA A 237 -15.58 2.58 -8.64
N GLY A 238 -14.38 2.36 -9.19
CA GLY A 238 -14.06 2.64 -10.59
C GLY A 238 -13.86 4.13 -10.89
N THR A 239 -13.75 4.99 -9.87
CA THR A 239 -13.57 6.44 -10.02
C THR A 239 -12.12 6.81 -10.35
N VAL A 240 -11.16 5.94 -10.01
CA VAL A 240 -9.73 6.12 -10.31
C VAL A 240 -9.17 4.86 -10.96
N ARG A 241 -8.29 5.03 -11.96
CA ARG A 241 -7.56 3.91 -12.56
C ARG A 241 -6.30 3.62 -11.75
N ARG A 242 -6.03 2.34 -11.51
CA ARG A 242 -4.76 1.88 -10.93
C ARG A 242 -3.66 1.94 -11.99
N ALA A 243 -2.40 2.11 -11.56
CA ALA A 243 -1.26 2.07 -12.47
C ALA A 243 -1.16 0.70 -13.16
N PRO A 244 -0.66 0.60 -14.40
CA PRO A 244 -0.36 -0.68 -15.03
C PRO A 244 0.57 -1.54 -14.18
N GLU A 245 0.45 -2.87 -14.26
CA GLU A 245 1.20 -3.81 -13.41
C GLU A 245 2.72 -3.60 -13.45
N TRP A 246 3.28 -3.31 -14.62
CA TRP A 246 4.72 -3.07 -14.75
C TRP A 246 5.18 -1.85 -13.93
N MET A 247 4.34 -0.80 -13.83
CA MET A 247 4.64 0.37 -12.99
C MET A 247 4.52 0.03 -11.52
N GLN A 248 3.51 -0.76 -11.14
CA GLN A 248 3.33 -1.20 -9.75
C GLN A 248 4.51 -2.02 -9.25
N ARG A 249 4.99 -2.97 -10.06
CA ARG A 249 6.14 -3.84 -9.74
C ARG A 249 7.46 -3.07 -9.67
N SER A 250 7.55 -1.95 -10.37
CA SER A 250 8.78 -1.17 -10.50
C SER A 250 8.83 0.04 -9.58
N GLY A 251 7.82 0.20 -8.71
CA GLY A 251 7.72 1.30 -7.76
C GLY A 251 7.11 2.58 -8.31
N LEU A 252 6.92 2.70 -9.63
CA LEU A 252 6.40 3.88 -10.31
C LEU A 252 4.89 4.14 -10.14
N GLU A 253 4.20 3.38 -9.29
CA GLU A 253 2.78 3.59 -9.02
C GLU A 253 2.49 5.00 -8.50
N TRP A 254 3.38 5.57 -7.68
CA TRP A 254 3.25 6.92 -7.17
C TRP A 254 3.39 7.98 -8.30
N VAL A 255 4.24 7.73 -9.31
CA VAL A 255 4.39 8.61 -10.49
C VAL A 255 3.07 8.65 -11.26
N TYR A 256 2.46 7.49 -11.48
CA TYR A 256 1.16 7.39 -12.15
C TYR A 256 0.06 8.12 -11.37
N ARG A 257 0.02 7.98 -10.04
CA ARG A 257 -0.94 8.70 -9.18
C ARG A 257 -0.70 10.22 -9.24
N LEU A 258 0.56 10.66 -9.21
CA LEU A 258 0.91 12.07 -9.28
C LEU A 258 0.55 12.68 -10.64
N ALA A 259 0.73 11.92 -11.74
CA ALA A 259 0.30 12.35 -13.07
C ALA A 259 -1.23 12.51 -13.17
N GLN A 260 -2.00 11.69 -12.45
CA GLN A 260 -3.46 11.84 -12.35
C GLN A 260 -3.87 13.00 -11.42
N GLN A 261 -3.06 13.34 -10.42
CA GLN A 261 -3.37 14.36 -9.41
C GLN A 261 -2.17 15.30 -9.13
N PRO A 262 -1.77 16.15 -10.09
CA PRO A 262 -0.55 16.95 -9.99
C PRO A 262 -0.54 17.95 -8.82
N ARG A 263 -1.74 18.37 -8.36
CA ARG A 263 -1.90 19.26 -7.19
C ARG A 263 -1.33 18.67 -5.89
N ASN A 264 -1.12 17.36 -5.82
CA ASN A 264 -0.60 16.68 -4.63
C ASN A 264 0.94 16.64 -4.54
N ILE A 265 1.68 17.23 -5.48
CA ILE A 265 3.16 17.13 -5.51
C ILE A 265 3.82 17.62 -4.22
N GLY A 266 3.31 18.71 -3.62
CA GLY A 266 3.84 19.26 -2.37
C GLY A 266 3.71 18.30 -1.19
N ARG A 267 2.71 17.41 -1.22
CA ARG A 267 2.49 16.38 -0.19
C ARG A 267 3.41 15.17 -0.36
N VAL A 268 3.94 14.94 -1.56
CA VAL A 268 4.77 13.77 -1.90
C VAL A 268 6.26 14.10 -1.85
N ALA A 269 6.64 15.35 -2.19
CA ALA A 269 8.04 15.71 -2.36
C ALA A 269 8.90 15.50 -1.11
N ARG A 270 8.45 15.97 0.06
CA ARG A 270 9.20 15.81 1.33
C ARG A 270 9.28 14.35 1.77
N PRO A 271 8.18 13.58 1.85
CA PRO A 271 8.26 12.14 2.15
C PRO A 271 9.15 11.36 1.20
N PHE A 272 9.08 11.65 -0.10
CA PHE A 272 9.90 10.97 -1.10
C PHE A 272 11.39 11.29 -0.90
N ALA A 273 11.76 12.56 -0.77
CA ALA A 273 13.15 12.93 -0.51
C ALA A 273 13.70 12.28 0.76
N TRP A 274 12.88 12.18 1.81
CA TRP A 274 13.24 11.50 3.05
C TRP A 274 13.46 9.99 2.86
N VAL A 275 12.53 9.25 2.24
CA VAL A 275 12.71 7.80 2.07
C VAL A 275 13.89 7.48 1.16
N MET A 276 14.17 8.33 0.16
CA MET A 276 15.35 8.11 -0.69
C MET A 276 16.64 8.34 0.08
N LYS A 277 16.69 9.29 1.02
CA LYS A 277 17.82 9.44 1.95
C LYS A 277 18.01 8.16 2.78
N GLU A 278 16.93 7.62 3.35
CA GLU A 278 16.99 6.37 4.13
C GLU A 278 17.50 5.18 3.28
N LEU A 279 17.05 5.08 2.04
CA LEU A 279 17.50 4.05 1.09
C LEU A 279 18.98 4.20 0.73
N VAL A 280 19.44 5.42 0.48
CA VAL A 280 20.87 5.69 0.22
C VAL A 280 21.70 5.28 1.43
N LEU A 281 21.32 5.70 2.64
CA LEU A 281 22.03 5.34 3.87
C LEU A 281 22.05 3.82 4.09
N ALA A 282 20.94 3.13 3.85
CA ALA A 282 20.88 1.67 3.94
C ALA A 282 21.70 0.95 2.85
N SER A 283 21.94 1.60 1.72
CA SER A 283 22.75 1.06 0.61
C SER A 283 24.25 1.28 0.77
N MET A 284 24.67 2.27 1.58
CA MET A 284 26.08 2.56 1.83
C MET A 284 26.74 1.37 2.54
N GLY A 285 27.52 0.59 1.79
CA GLY A 285 28.18 -0.63 2.27
C GLY A 285 27.72 -1.93 1.57
N LYS A 286 26.72 -1.90 0.69
CA LYS A 286 26.23 -3.10 -0.03
C LYS A 286 26.32 -2.93 -1.55
N LYS A 287 27.12 -3.78 -2.21
CA LYS A 287 27.08 -3.93 -3.69
C LYS A 287 25.85 -4.76 -4.05
N SER A 288 24.73 -4.14 -4.43
CA SER A 288 23.50 -4.88 -4.76
C SER A 288 22.68 -4.22 -5.87
N ASN A 289 21.92 -5.04 -6.60
CA ASN A 289 20.97 -4.60 -7.65
C ASN A 289 19.90 -3.63 -7.13
N CYS A 290 19.63 -3.62 -5.81
CA CYS A 290 18.73 -2.65 -5.18
C CYS A 290 19.21 -1.20 -5.36
N PHE A 291 20.53 -0.97 -5.46
CA PHE A 291 21.09 0.36 -5.70
C PHE A 291 20.65 0.93 -7.06
N ASN A 292 20.59 0.10 -8.10
CA ASN A 292 20.12 0.52 -9.42
C ASN A 292 18.62 0.88 -9.40
N CYS A 293 17.78 0.13 -8.67
CA CYS A 293 16.37 0.47 -8.47
C CYS A 293 16.20 1.81 -7.73
N ILE A 294 17.04 2.10 -6.74
CA ILE A 294 17.04 3.39 -6.01
C ILE A 294 17.39 4.54 -6.94
N LEU A 295 18.43 4.39 -7.77
CA LEU A 295 18.83 5.41 -8.75
C LEU A 295 17.72 5.67 -9.78
N PHE A 296 17.03 4.63 -10.21
CA PHE A 296 15.90 4.73 -11.14
C PHE A 296 14.75 5.57 -10.59
N GLU A 297 14.41 5.37 -9.31
CA GLU A 297 13.35 6.12 -8.62
C GLU A 297 13.74 7.56 -8.34
N LEU A 298 14.99 7.80 -7.89
CA LEU A 298 15.55 9.15 -7.75
C LEU A 298 15.44 9.91 -9.07
N TYR A 299 15.84 9.28 -10.17
CA TYR A 299 15.77 9.88 -11.50
C TYR A 299 14.32 10.18 -11.91
N SER A 300 13.42 9.22 -11.74
CA SER A 300 11.99 9.39 -12.03
C SER A 300 11.39 10.57 -11.28
N PHE A 301 11.72 10.72 -10.00
CA PHE A 301 11.30 11.86 -9.20
C PHE A 301 11.91 13.18 -9.63
N MET A 302 13.22 13.21 -9.90
CA MET A 302 13.87 14.43 -10.41
C MET A 302 13.24 14.88 -11.72
N VAL A 303 12.91 13.95 -12.61
CA VAL A 303 12.22 14.24 -13.88
C VAL A 303 10.83 14.82 -13.65
N VAL A 304 10.03 14.24 -12.74
CA VAL A 304 8.68 14.74 -12.46
C VAL A 304 8.71 16.10 -11.75
N VAL A 305 9.67 16.33 -10.86
CA VAL A 305 9.80 17.60 -10.11
C VAL A 305 10.44 18.70 -10.96
N ARG A 306 11.39 18.38 -11.86
CA ARG A 306 12.03 19.34 -12.77
C ARG A 306 11.29 19.54 -14.08
N GLY A 307 10.22 18.78 -14.34
CA GLY A 307 9.38 18.96 -15.51
C GLY A 307 8.86 20.38 -15.58
N LYS A 308 9.46 21.21 -16.45
CA LYS A 308 8.85 22.46 -16.91
C LYS A 308 7.47 22.12 -17.45
N ALA A 309 6.46 22.89 -17.07
CA ALA A 309 5.12 22.76 -17.63
C ALA A 309 5.20 22.77 -19.17
N GLY A 310 5.04 21.61 -19.82
CA GLY A 310 4.97 21.49 -21.27
C GLY A 310 5.87 20.45 -21.96
N GLU A 311 6.89 19.87 -21.31
CA GLU A 311 7.74 18.85 -21.95
C GLU A 311 7.49 17.44 -21.37
N PRO A 312 7.35 16.40 -22.21
CA PRO A 312 7.20 15.03 -21.73
C PRO A 312 8.49 14.56 -21.04
N PRO A 313 8.40 13.82 -19.92
CA PRO A 313 9.53 13.13 -19.30
C PRO A 313 10.38 12.36 -20.33
N PRO A 314 11.72 12.29 -20.20
CA PRO A 314 12.55 11.47 -21.09
C PRO A 314 12.36 9.97 -20.73
N PHE A 315 11.23 9.41 -21.16
CA PHE A 315 10.81 8.04 -20.87
C PHE A 315 11.73 6.97 -21.50
N LEU A 316 12.50 7.31 -22.54
CA LEU A 316 13.49 6.42 -23.16
C LEU A 316 14.67 6.09 -22.23
N LEU A 317 15.11 7.05 -21.41
CA LEU A 317 16.17 6.81 -20.41
C LEU A 317 15.66 5.93 -19.26
N LEU A 318 14.40 6.17 -18.85
CA LEU A 318 13.70 5.35 -17.87
C LEU A 318 13.60 3.89 -18.37
N ALA A 319 13.18 3.65 -19.62
CA ALA A 319 13.08 2.30 -20.18
C ALA A 319 14.46 1.59 -20.29
N PHE A 320 15.54 2.31 -20.57
CA PHE A 320 16.88 1.73 -20.66
C PHE A 320 17.45 1.33 -19.29
N MET A 321 17.24 2.15 -18.26
CA MET A 321 17.64 1.82 -16.89
C MET A 321 16.78 0.72 -16.27
N PHE A 322 15.50 0.63 -16.63
CA PHE A 322 14.61 -0.46 -16.26
C PHE A 322 15.16 -1.84 -16.66
N LYS A 323 15.61 -1.97 -17.92
CA LYS A 323 16.21 -3.21 -18.47
C LYS A 323 17.48 -3.63 -17.73
N SER A 324 18.15 -2.70 -17.06
CA SER A 324 19.35 -2.98 -16.25
C SER A 324 19.03 -3.32 -14.78
N CYS A 325 17.84 -2.97 -14.29
CA CYS A 325 17.40 -3.24 -12.91
C CYS A 325 16.61 -4.54 -12.78
N TYR A 326 15.86 -4.92 -13.82
CA TYR A 326 15.06 -6.12 -13.89
C TYR A 326 15.35 -6.84 -15.23
N PRO A 327 16.32 -7.78 -15.25
CA PRO A 327 16.63 -8.57 -16.45
C PRO A 327 15.48 -9.50 -16.85
#